data_AF-A0A7V3MI43-F1
#
_entry.id   AF-A0A7V3MI43-F1
#
_cell.length_a   1.000
_cell.length_b   1.000
_cell.length_c   1.000
_cell.angle_alpha   90.00
_cell.angle_beta   90.00
_cell.angle_gamma   90.00
#
_symmetry.space_group_name_H-M   'P 1'
#
loop_
_entity.id
_entity.type
_entity.pdbx_description
1 polymer ?
#
loop_
_entity_poly.entity_id
_entity_poly.type
_entity_poly.pdbx_seq_one_letter_code
_entity_poly.pdbx_strand_id
1 'polypeptide(L)'
;GLLVAAAIAVWLRTPRPADRQLLTLAAAWVVLPTAAIVSWSAVVHPVYTPRYLSFTAPAVALVLGASAAAVAAKPWHAAVLVGLFAVVAVPNYILVQRNPYAKYGMDYSQVADLIAARTAPGDCLLVNDTVTFMPAPMRPLLAARPDAYRKLVDLTLWQRATDRHDVFDTNLIPEVVAGPLSHCGVVWIITEADDSRPAHEQGPALPPGQRYGPTPAFAVPRELGFRLVERWQFNLVQVIEARR
;
A
#
# COMPACT_ATOMS: atom_id res chain seq x y z
N GLY A 1 14.82 -5.71 -21.73
CA GLY A 1 15.87 -6.49 -22.42
C GLY A 1 15.29 -7.59 -23.28
N LEU A 2 14.88 -8.71 -22.65
CA LEU A 2 14.40 -9.92 -23.34
C LEU A 2 13.21 -9.70 -24.29
N LEU A 3 12.18 -8.94 -23.88
CA LEU A 3 11.02 -8.64 -24.73
C LEU A 3 11.39 -7.88 -26.00
N VAL A 4 12.30 -6.91 -25.89
CA VAL A 4 12.78 -6.12 -27.03
C VAL A 4 13.64 -6.98 -27.95
N ALA A 5 14.52 -7.83 -27.39
CA ALA A 5 15.30 -8.78 -28.17
C ALA A 5 14.43 -9.81 -28.90
N ALA A 6 13.37 -10.31 -28.26
CA ALA A 6 12.39 -11.21 -28.87
C ALA A 6 11.61 -10.50 -29.99
N ALA A 7 11.14 -9.27 -29.74
CA ALA A 7 10.47 -8.45 -30.75
C ALA A 7 11.36 -8.20 -31.98
N ILE A 8 12.64 -7.86 -31.78
CA ILE A 8 13.61 -7.64 -32.84
C ILE A 8 13.88 -8.94 -33.62
N ALA A 9 14.10 -10.06 -32.93
CA ALA A 9 14.35 -11.35 -33.57
C ALA A 9 13.14 -11.81 -34.42
N VAL A 10 11.93 -11.59 -33.94
CA VAL A 10 10.69 -11.89 -34.68
C VAL A 10 10.51 -10.93 -35.85
N TRP A 11 10.74 -9.63 -35.64
CA TRP A 11 10.67 -8.62 -36.68
C TRP A 11 11.62 -8.92 -37.86
N LEU A 12 12.86 -9.30 -37.56
CA LEU A 12 13.87 -9.69 -38.57
C LEU A 12 13.47 -10.94 -39.37
N ARG A 13 12.75 -11.86 -38.74
CA ARG A 13 12.33 -13.15 -39.36
C ARG A 13 10.97 -13.09 -40.05
N THR A 14 10.20 -12.03 -39.85
CA THR A 14 8.84 -11.96 -40.38
C THR A 14 8.84 -11.42 -41.81
N PRO A 15 8.32 -12.18 -42.80
CA PRO A 15 8.30 -11.75 -44.20
C PRO A 15 7.12 -10.82 -44.53
N ARG A 16 6.05 -10.82 -43.70
CA ARG A 16 4.84 -10.03 -43.95
C ARG A 16 5.00 -8.57 -43.49
N PRO A 17 4.75 -7.58 -44.36
CA PRO A 17 4.85 -6.17 -44.00
C PRO A 17 3.90 -5.74 -42.88
N ALA A 18 2.69 -6.29 -42.85
CA ALA A 18 1.68 -5.97 -41.82
C ALA A 18 2.13 -6.36 -40.41
N ASP A 19 2.74 -7.54 -40.25
CA ASP A 19 3.25 -8.03 -38.97
C ASP A 19 4.44 -7.18 -38.49
N ARG A 20 5.29 -6.72 -39.41
CA ARG A 20 6.38 -5.77 -39.10
C ARG A 20 5.83 -4.43 -38.62
N GLN A 21 4.77 -3.91 -39.26
CA GLN A 21 4.12 -2.66 -38.87
C GLN A 21 3.46 -2.78 -37.48
N LEU A 22 2.82 -3.92 -37.18
CA LEU A 22 2.27 -4.18 -35.85
C LEU A 22 3.36 -4.16 -34.77
N LEU A 23 4.47 -4.86 -35.01
CA LEU A 23 5.59 -4.92 -34.07
C LEU A 23 6.27 -3.57 -33.87
N THR A 24 6.43 -2.76 -34.92
CA THR A 24 7.02 -1.41 -34.78
C THR A 24 6.11 -0.48 -33.98
N LEU A 25 4.80 -0.50 -34.24
CA LEU A 25 3.83 0.29 -33.47
C LEU A 25 3.78 -0.14 -32.01
N ALA A 26 3.75 -1.44 -31.74
CA ALA A 26 3.76 -1.96 -30.38
C ALA A 26 5.07 -1.63 -29.65
N ALA A 27 6.22 -1.78 -30.31
CA ALA A 27 7.51 -1.41 -29.73
C ALA A 27 7.59 0.10 -29.44
N ALA A 28 7.15 0.95 -30.36
CA ALA A 28 7.08 2.40 -30.15
C ALA A 28 6.15 2.75 -28.98
N TRP A 29 5.00 2.09 -28.86
CA TRP A 29 4.05 2.28 -27.77
C TRP A 29 4.62 1.85 -26.41
N VAL A 30 5.53 0.88 -26.34
CA VAL A 30 6.23 0.57 -25.09
C VAL A 30 7.37 1.57 -24.82
N VAL A 31 8.21 1.83 -25.82
CA VAL A 31 9.48 2.54 -25.64
C VAL A 31 9.29 4.03 -25.45
N LEU A 32 8.50 4.69 -26.30
CA LEU A 32 8.32 6.15 -26.27
C LEU A 32 7.79 6.67 -24.92
N PRO A 33 6.66 6.17 -24.37
CA PRO A 33 6.16 6.65 -23.09
C PRO A 33 7.09 6.29 -21.92
N THR A 34 7.71 5.11 -21.96
CA THR A 34 8.65 4.69 -20.91
C THR A 34 9.86 5.62 -20.88
N ALA A 35 10.46 5.89 -22.05
CA ALA A 35 11.58 6.82 -22.18
C ALA A 35 11.18 8.23 -21.73
N ALA A 36 10.02 8.73 -22.17
CA ALA A 36 9.53 10.06 -21.78
C ALA A 36 9.39 10.20 -20.25
N ILE A 37 8.73 9.24 -19.58
CA ILE A 37 8.54 9.30 -18.12
C ILE A 37 9.86 9.16 -17.39
N VAL A 38 10.73 8.24 -17.79
CA VAL A 38 12.03 8.02 -17.14
C VAL A 38 12.95 9.23 -17.32
N SER A 39 13.04 9.79 -18.53
CA SER A 39 13.82 10.99 -18.82
C SER A 39 13.30 12.20 -18.05
N TRP A 40 11.98 12.41 -18.02
CA TRP A 40 11.38 13.48 -17.22
C TRP A 40 11.67 13.31 -15.72
N SER A 41 11.49 12.08 -15.21
CA SER A 41 11.74 11.75 -13.80
C SER A 41 13.21 11.90 -13.40
N ALA A 42 14.15 11.79 -14.35
CA ALA A 42 15.58 11.96 -14.12
C ALA A 42 16.02 13.43 -14.17
N VAL A 43 15.37 14.26 -14.99
CA VAL A 43 15.80 15.66 -15.26
C VAL A 43 15.03 16.69 -14.44
N VAL A 44 13.76 16.43 -14.12
CA VAL A 44 12.88 17.40 -13.44
C VAL A 44 12.77 17.02 -11.97
N HIS A 45 11.86 16.11 -11.63
CA HIS A 45 11.66 15.59 -10.27
C HIS A 45 11.23 14.11 -10.34
N PRO A 46 11.53 13.28 -9.33
CA PRO A 46 11.18 11.86 -9.32
C PRO A 46 9.66 11.65 -9.26
N VAL A 47 9.03 11.53 -10.43
CA VAL A 47 7.58 11.30 -10.58
C VAL A 47 7.24 9.88 -10.99
N TYR A 48 8.22 9.06 -11.35
CA TYR A 48 7.98 7.71 -11.82
C TYR A 48 7.32 6.83 -10.76
N THR A 49 6.14 6.30 -11.08
CA THR A 49 5.53 5.18 -10.36
C THR A 49 5.23 4.04 -11.34
N PRO A 50 5.45 2.76 -10.97
CA PRO A 50 5.26 1.63 -11.88
C PRO A 50 3.87 1.57 -12.53
N ARG A 51 2.85 2.07 -11.83
CA ARG A 51 1.46 2.13 -12.32
C ARG A 51 1.29 2.99 -13.58
N TYR A 52 2.17 3.96 -13.82
CA TYR A 52 2.08 4.80 -15.01
C TYR A 52 2.32 4.01 -16.29
N LEU A 53 3.12 2.94 -16.27
CA LEU A 53 3.36 2.15 -17.48
C LEU A 53 2.26 1.13 -17.80
N SER A 54 1.17 1.08 -17.02
CA SER A 54 0.08 0.13 -17.24
C SER A 54 -0.57 0.26 -18.62
N PHE A 55 -0.59 1.45 -19.21
CA PHE A 55 -1.11 1.66 -20.56
C PHE A 55 -0.24 1.06 -21.68
N THR A 56 0.98 0.62 -21.37
CA THR A 56 1.84 -0.11 -22.32
C THR A 56 1.56 -1.63 -22.32
N ALA A 57 0.75 -2.12 -21.38
CA ALA A 57 0.44 -3.54 -21.25
C ALA A 57 -0.18 -4.17 -22.53
N PRO A 58 -1.10 -3.52 -23.25
CA PRO A 58 -1.62 -4.05 -24.51
C PRO A 58 -0.54 -4.23 -25.58
N ALA A 59 0.40 -3.29 -25.68
CA ALA A 59 1.51 -3.37 -26.62
C ALA A 59 2.46 -4.54 -26.30
N VAL A 60 2.74 -4.78 -25.01
CA VAL A 60 3.50 -5.95 -24.57
C VAL A 60 2.77 -7.26 -24.93
N ALA A 61 1.45 -7.30 -24.76
CA ALA A 61 0.64 -8.46 -25.13
C ALA A 61 0.68 -8.74 -26.65
N LEU A 62 0.64 -7.70 -27.49
CA LEU A 62 0.78 -7.84 -28.95
C LEU A 62 2.14 -8.41 -29.35
N VAL A 63 3.23 -7.89 -28.76
CA VAL A 63 4.59 -8.39 -29.01
C VAL A 63 4.72 -9.85 -28.59
N LEU A 64 4.21 -10.22 -27.41
CA LEU A 64 4.23 -11.59 -26.91
C LEU A 64 3.41 -12.53 -27.80
N GLY A 65 2.20 -12.11 -28.20
CA GLY A 65 1.33 -12.88 -29.08
C GLY A 65 1.95 -13.12 -30.46
N ALA A 66 2.50 -12.09 -31.08
CA ALA A 66 3.20 -12.20 -32.37
C ALA A 66 4.46 -13.09 -32.25
N SER A 67 5.22 -12.96 -31.16
CA SER A 67 6.40 -13.79 -30.90
C SER A 67 6.02 -15.26 -30.70
N ALA A 68 4.96 -15.51 -29.93
CA ALA A 68 4.45 -16.86 -29.72
C ALA A 68 3.92 -17.48 -31.02
N ALA A 69 3.18 -16.72 -31.85
CA ALA A 69 2.68 -17.18 -33.14
C ALA A 69 3.82 -17.52 -34.12
N ALA A 70 4.92 -16.74 -34.10
CA ALA A 70 6.09 -17.01 -34.94
C ALA A 70 6.85 -18.29 -34.53
N VAL A 71 6.80 -18.68 -33.25
CA VAL A 71 7.47 -19.87 -32.72
C VAL A 71 6.56 -21.10 -32.74
N ALA A 72 5.25 -20.91 -32.56
CA ALA A 72 4.27 -21.98 -32.42
C ALA A 72 3.79 -22.55 -33.76
N ALA A 73 4.70 -23.13 -34.55
CA ALA A 73 4.35 -23.88 -35.76
C ALA A 73 3.46 -25.11 -35.48
N LYS A 74 3.37 -25.56 -34.22
CA LYS A 74 2.43 -26.59 -33.75
C LYS A 74 1.77 -26.12 -32.44
N PRO A 75 0.47 -26.44 -32.20
CA PRO A 75 -0.27 -25.96 -31.02
C PRO A 75 0.36 -26.34 -29.68
N TRP A 76 1.09 -27.45 -29.61
CA TRP A 76 1.76 -27.87 -28.38
C TRP A 76 2.93 -26.95 -27.97
N HIS A 77 3.62 -26.30 -28.92
CA HIS A 77 4.69 -25.34 -28.60
C HIS A 77 4.11 -24.08 -27.95
N ALA A 78 2.94 -23.62 -28.39
CA ALA A 78 2.23 -22.53 -27.73
C ALA A 78 1.87 -22.90 -26.29
N ALA A 79 1.35 -24.11 -26.06
CA ALA A 79 1.04 -24.61 -24.72
C ALA A 79 2.28 -24.68 -23.81
N VAL A 80 3.41 -25.17 -24.33
CA VAL A 80 4.69 -25.22 -23.59
C VAL A 80 5.20 -23.82 -23.26
N LEU A 81 5.14 -22.87 -24.21
CA LEU A 81 5.57 -21.48 -23.97
C LEU A 81 4.69 -20.80 -22.93
N VAL A 82 3.37 -20.94 -23.02
CA VAL A 82 2.43 -20.39 -22.03
C VAL A 82 2.67 -21.03 -20.66
N GLY A 83 2.86 -22.34 -20.61
CA GLY A 83 3.19 -23.07 -19.38
C GLY A 83 4.50 -22.58 -18.75
N LEU A 84 5.54 -22.37 -19.56
CA LEU A 84 6.81 -21.81 -19.10
C LEU A 84 6.64 -20.39 -18.53
N PHE A 85 5.93 -19.51 -19.23
CA PHE A 85 5.65 -18.17 -18.71
C PHE A 85 4.85 -18.21 -17.42
N ALA A 86 3.87 -19.10 -17.30
CA ALA A 86 3.11 -19.29 -16.07
C ALA A 86 4.06 -19.69 -14.92
N VAL A 87 4.89 -20.71 -15.11
CA VAL A 87 5.86 -21.19 -14.12
C VAL A 87 6.85 -20.08 -13.72
N VAL A 88 7.41 -19.36 -14.69
CA VAL A 88 8.34 -18.24 -14.44
C VAL A 88 7.66 -17.08 -13.71
N ALA A 89 6.36 -16.86 -13.94
CA ALA A 89 5.60 -15.81 -13.29
C ALA A 89 5.21 -16.17 -11.83
N VAL A 90 5.16 -17.46 -11.46
CA VAL A 90 4.70 -17.90 -10.13
C VAL A 90 5.46 -17.23 -8.98
N PRO A 91 6.81 -17.21 -8.92
CA PRO A 91 7.52 -16.62 -7.79
C PRO A 91 7.22 -15.14 -7.63
N ASN A 92 7.20 -14.39 -8.73
CA ASN A 92 6.85 -12.97 -8.72
C ASN A 92 5.39 -12.74 -8.31
N TYR A 93 4.47 -13.59 -8.78
CA TYR A 93 3.07 -13.51 -8.43
C TYR A 93 2.85 -13.72 -6.92
N ILE A 94 3.41 -14.77 -6.36
CA ILE A 94 3.23 -15.14 -4.95
C ILE A 94 3.99 -14.18 -4.03
N LEU A 95 5.29 -13.99 -4.27
CA LEU A 95 6.17 -13.29 -3.32
C LEU A 95 6.07 -11.77 -3.41
N VAL A 96 5.77 -11.23 -4.60
CA VAL A 96 5.81 -9.78 -4.84
C VAL A 96 4.43 -9.20 -5.06
N GLN A 97 3.54 -9.86 -5.82
CA GLN A 97 2.26 -9.25 -6.20
C GLN A 97 1.09 -9.55 -5.27
N ARG A 98 1.07 -10.75 -4.66
CA ARG A 98 -0.03 -11.26 -3.82
C ARG A 98 0.32 -11.44 -2.35
N ASN A 99 1.54 -11.11 -1.94
CA ASN A 99 1.90 -10.97 -0.54
C ASN A 99 0.98 -9.93 0.16
N PRO A 100 0.53 -10.15 1.41
CA PRO A 100 -0.22 -9.15 2.19
C PRO A 100 0.35 -7.73 2.13
N TYR A 101 1.68 -7.61 2.11
CA TYR A 101 2.39 -6.32 2.09
C TYR A 101 2.78 -5.84 0.68
N ALA A 102 2.27 -6.48 -0.38
CA ALA A 102 2.61 -6.17 -1.77
C ALA A 102 2.23 -4.75 -2.22
N LYS A 103 1.35 -4.07 -1.49
CA LYS A 103 0.85 -2.73 -1.81
C LYS A 103 1.49 -1.71 -0.88
N TYR A 104 2.74 -1.37 -1.18
CA TYR A 104 3.54 -0.40 -0.41
C TYR A 104 3.71 -0.77 1.06
N GLY A 105 3.71 -2.05 1.41
CA GLY A 105 3.80 -2.45 2.82
C GLY A 105 2.51 -2.26 3.62
N MET A 106 1.43 -1.79 3.00
CA MET A 106 0.16 -1.53 3.68
C MET A 106 -0.68 -2.80 3.71
N ASP A 107 -0.82 -3.39 4.89
CA ASP A 107 -1.86 -4.37 5.19
C ASP A 107 -2.72 -3.86 6.35
N TYR A 108 -3.94 -3.44 6.02
CA TYR A 108 -4.90 -2.91 6.98
C TYR A 108 -5.69 -4.02 7.70
N SER A 109 -5.65 -5.26 7.19
CA SER A 109 -6.46 -6.37 7.69
C SER A 109 -6.05 -6.76 9.11
N GLN A 110 -4.74 -6.90 9.36
CA GLN A 110 -4.22 -7.32 10.67
C GLN A 110 -4.51 -6.30 11.77
N VAL A 111 -4.44 -5.00 11.47
CA VAL A 111 -4.82 -3.94 12.42
C VAL A 111 -6.31 -4.00 12.71
N ALA A 112 -7.14 -4.16 11.68
CA ALA A 112 -8.59 -4.27 11.83
C ALA A 112 -9.00 -5.52 12.62
N ASP A 113 -8.34 -6.67 12.38
CA ASP A 113 -8.62 -7.92 13.07
C ASP A 113 -8.21 -7.84 14.55
N LEU A 114 -7.07 -7.20 14.85
CA LEU A 114 -6.67 -6.90 16.23
C LEU A 114 -7.71 -6.03 16.93
N ILE A 115 -8.14 -4.94 16.28
CA ILE A 115 -9.13 -4.02 16.84
C ILE A 115 -10.47 -4.73 17.04
N ALA A 116 -10.92 -5.51 16.06
CA ALA A 116 -12.16 -6.28 16.17
C ALA A 116 -12.11 -7.25 17.36
N ALA A 117 -10.98 -7.92 17.59
CA ALA A 117 -10.80 -8.91 18.64
C ALA A 117 -10.57 -8.33 20.05
N ARG A 118 -9.92 -7.17 20.18
CA ARG A 118 -9.41 -6.67 21.48
C ARG A 118 -10.18 -5.51 22.07
N THR A 119 -10.95 -4.77 21.26
CA THR A 119 -11.65 -3.57 21.73
C THR A 119 -13.09 -3.87 22.15
N ALA A 120 -13.61 -3.11 23.11
CA ALA A 120 -15.01 -3.13 23.51
C ALA A 120 -15.81 -2.00 22.82
N PRO A 121 -17.14 -2.15 22.65
CA PRO A 121 -17.99 -1.04 22.22
C PRO A 121 -17.87 0.15 23.18
N GLY A 122 -17.66 1.35 22.63
CA GLY A 122 -17.46 2.57 23.39
C GLY A 122 -16.01 2.89 23.76
N ASP A 123 -15.06 1.97 23.52
CA ASP A 123 -13.64 2.30 23.61
C ASP A 123 -13.30 3.44 22.64
N CYS A 124 -12.36 4.31 23.03
CA CYS A 124 -11.97 5.44 22.21
C CYS A 124 -10.84 5.06 21.25
N LEU A 125 -10.84 5.69 20.08
CA LEU A 125 -9.83 5.50 19.04
C LEU A 125 -9.13 6.84 18.78
N LEU A 126 -7.79 6.80 18.74
CA LEU A 126 -6.94 7.92 18.36
C LEU A 126 -6.09 7.50 17.17
N VAL A 127 -6.33 8.10 16.00
CA VAL A 127 -5.47 7.89 14.83
C VAL A 127 -4.47 9.05 14.73
N ASN A 128 -3.20 8.73 14.93
CA ASN A 128 -2.13 9.71 14.91
C ASN A 128 -1.70 10.05 13.48
N ASP A 129 -2.16 11.18 12.95
CA ASP A 129 -1.78 11.68 11.62
C ASP A 129 -0.68 12.77 11.69
N THR A 130 -0.06 12.98 12.86
CA THR A 130 1.06 13.93 13.01
C THR A 130 2.41 13.32 12.63
N VAL A 131 2.40 12.15 11.99
CA VAL A 131 3.58 11.41 11.53
C VAL A 131 3.52 11.27 10.02
N THR A 132 4.69 11.19 9.37
CA THR A 132 4.77 11.04 7.91
C THR A 132 4.46 9.59 7.52
N PHE A 133 3.18 9.22 7.51
CA PHE A 133 2.75 7.94 6.95
C PHE A 133 2.80 8.02 5.42
N MET A 134 3.70 7.26 4.81
CA MET A 134 3.87 7.18 3.35
C MET A 134 3.44 5.80 2.86
N PRO A 135 2.73 5.69 1.72
CA PRO A 135 2.48 6.72 0.71
C PRO A 135 1.13 7.46 0.81
N ALA A 136 0.34 7.23 1.86
CA ALA A 136 -1.00 7.80 2.06
C ALA A 136 -1.18 8.19 3.53
N PRO A 137 -2.16 9.04 3.91
CA PRO A 137 -2.50 9.29 5.33
C PRO A 137 -2.95 8.00 6.03
N MET A 138 -3.09 8.00 7.36
CA MET A 138 -3.44 6.77 8.11
C MET A 138 -4.91 6.36 8.02
N ARG A 139 -5.84 7.30 7.80
CA ARG A 139 -7.29 7.04 7.76
C ARG A 139 -7.83 6.06 6.69
N PRO A 140 -7.18 5.83 5.52
CA PRO A 140 -7.59 4.77 4.59
C PRO A 140 -7.66 3.38 5.25
N LEU A 141 -6.88 3.15 6.31
CA LEU A 141 -6.95 1.93 7.12
C LEU A 141 -8.36 1.72 7.72
N LEU A 142 -8.98 2.79 8.21
CA LEU A 142 -10.34 2.75 8.76
C LEU A 142 -11.39 2.53 7.66
N ALA A 143 -11.20 3.20 6.51
CA ALA A 143 -12.10 3.08 5.37
C ALA A 143 -12.07 1.68 4.72
N ALA A 144 -10.94 0.96 4.83
CA ALA A 144 -10.80 -0.39 4.28
C ALA A 144 -11.60 -1.46 5.04
N ARG A 145 -11.76 -1.30 6.36
CA ARG A 145 -12.46 -2.25 7.26
C ARG A 145 -13.36 -1.50 8.28
N PRO A 146 -14.37 -0.74 7.82
CA PRO A 146 -15.17 0.11 8.70
C PRO A 146 -15.94 -0.70 9.76
N ASP A 147 -16.21 -1.98 9.49
CA ASP A 147 -16.80 -2.93 10.44
C ASP A 147 -16.03 -3.06 11.75
N ALA A 148 -14.70 -3.06 11.71
CA ALA A 148 -13.87 -3.20 12.90
C ALA A 148 -13.96 -1.97 13.83
N TYR A 149 -14.15 -0.78 13.25
CA TYR A 149 -14.04 0.51 13.96
C TYR A 149 -15.39 1.12 14.34
N ARG A 150 -16.50 0.71 13.72
CA ARG A 150 -17.84 1.27 13.99
C ARG A 150 -18.29 1.24 15.45
N LYS A 151 -17.75 0.31 16.25
CA LYS A 151 -18.04 0.19 17.69
C LYS A 151 -17.25 1.17 18.56
N LEU A 152 -16.25 1.84 18.00
CA LEU A 152 -15.34 2.75 18.72
C LEU A 152 -15.79 4.19 18.58
N VAL A 153 -15.39 5.01 19.56
CA VAL A 153 -15.51 6.47 19.47
C VAL A 153 -14.24 7.00 18.81
N ASP A 154 -14.30 7.29 17.51
CA ASP A 154 -13.20 7.94 16.77
C ASP A 154 -13.06 9.38 17.22
N LEU A 155 -12.07 9.63 18.08
CA LEU A 155 -11.81 10.93 18.65
C LEU A 155 -11.15 11.89 17.66
N THR A 156 -10.50 11.36 16.63
CA THR A 156 -9.68 12.16 15.71
C THR A 156 -10.41 12.49 14.41
N LEU A 157 -11.57 11.90 14.12
CA LEU A 157 -12.35 12.27 12.91
C LEU A 157 -12.84 13.72 12.97
N TRP A 158 -12.48 14.52 11.94
CA TRP A 158 -13.04 15.86 11.73
C TRP A 158 -14.18 15.85 10.71
N GLN A 159 -13.86 15.55 9.44
CA GLN A 159 -14.84 15.50 8.35
C GLN A 159 -14.73 14.18 7.61
N ARG A 160 -15.88 13.60 7.24
CA ARG A 160 -15.90 12.42 6.40
C ARG A 160 -15.59 12.76 4.95
N ALA A 161 -14.96 11.83 4.25
CA ALA A 161 -14.68 11.92 2.83
C ALA A 161 -15.95 12.20 2.01
N THR A 162 -17.05 11.52 2.37
CA THR A 162 -18.37 11.66 1.71
C THR A 162 -18.95 13.06 1.82
N ASP A 163 -18.75 13.72 2.95
CA ASP A 163 -19.33 15.05 3.22
C ASP A 163 -18.58 16.14 2.43
N ARG A 164 -17.33 15.86 2.07
CA ARG A 164 -16.43 16.77 1.35
C ARG A 164 -16.29 16.48 -0.14
N HIS A 165 -16.88 15.39 -0.65
CA HIS A 165 -16.61 14.87 -2.00
C HIS A 165 -15.13 14.57 -2.24
N ASP A 166 -14.47 14.02 -1.21
CA ASP A 166 -13.05 13.67 -1.21
C ASP A 166 -12.86 12.15 -1.11
N VAL A 167 -11.62 11.66 -1.26
CA VAL A 167 -11.30 10.23 -1.18
C VAL A 167 -11.01 9.79 0.26
N PHE A 168 -10.54 10.71 1.11
CA PHE A 168 -10.14 10.41 2.48
C PHE A 168 -10.78 11.35 3.49
N ASP A 169 -11.11 10.80 4.65
CA ASP A 169 -11.51 11.55 5.83
C ASP A 169 -10.36 12.46 6.30
N THR A 170 -10.69 13.48 7.09
CA THR A 170 -9.71 14.38 7.73
C THR A 170 -9.63 14.17 9.23
N ASN A 171 -8.49 14.53 9.82
CA ASN A 171 -8.27 14.46 11.26
C ASN A 171 -8.37 15.83 11.94
N LEU A 172 -8.88 15.81 13.17
CA LEU A 172 -8.73 16.85 14.17
C LEU A 172 -7.26 16.98 14.58
N ILE A 173 -6.87 18.20 14.97
CA ILE A 173 -5.58 18.40 15.65
C ILE A 173 -5.64 17.79 17.07
N PRO A 174 -4.52 17.22 17.58
CA PRO A 174 -4.53 16.50 18.86
C PRO A 174 -5.03 17.30 20.06
N GLU A 175 -4.88 18.62 20.07
CA GLU A 175 -5.28 19.48 21.18
C GLU A 175 -6.81 19.51 21.36
N VAL A 176 -7.56 19.39 20.27
CA VAL A 176 -9.05 19.37 20.29
C VAL A 176 -9.57 18.04 20.84
N VAL A 177 -8.75 16.99 20.79
CA VAL A 177 -9.11 15.64 21.26
C VAL A 177 -9.12 15.55 22.79
N ALA A 178 -8.45 16.46 23.50
CA ALA A 178 -8.30 16.40 24.96
C ALA A 178 -9.64 16.36 25.72
N GLY A 179 -10.61 17.17 25.30
CA GLY A 179 -11.95 17.21 25.91
C GLY A 179 -12.68 15.87 25.81
N PRO A 180 -12.97 15.38 24.59
CA PRO A 180 -13.56 14.06 24.37
C PRO A 180 -12.80 12.91 25.03
N LEU A 181 -11.47 12.92 24.95
CA LEU A 181 -10.59 11.90 25.54
C LEU A 181 -10.74 11.82 27.07
N SER A 182 -11.12 12.90 27.74
CA SER A 182 -11.31 12.92 29.19
C SER A 182 -12.44 11.98 29.67
N HIS A 183 -13.38 11.63 28.79
CA HIS A 183 -14.49 10.72 29.07
C HIS A 183 -14.18 9.24 28.79
N CYS A 184 -12.99 8.94 28.29
CA CYS A 184 -12.58 7.57 27.94
C CYS A 184 -11.85 6.89 29.12
N GLY A 185 -12.11 5.59 29.34
CA GLY A 185 -11.31 4.75 30.24
C GLY A 185 -10.16 4.03 29.51
N VAL A 186 -10.39 3.68 28.24
CA VAL A 186 -9.45 3.01 27.36
C VAL A 186 -9.36 3.79 26.05
N VAL A 187 -8.15 3.98 25.55
CA VAL A 187 -7.91 4.55 24.22
C VAL A 187 -6.98 3.63 23.42
N TRP A 188 -7.41 3.31 22.21
CA TRP A 188 -6.64 2.58 21.21
C TRP A 188 -5.99 3.59 20.28
N ILE A 189 -4.66 3.61 20.27
CA ILE A 189 -3.87 4.53 19.47
C ILE A 189 -3.31 3.78 18.27
N ILE A 190 -3.50 4.32 17.08
CA ILE A 190 -2.90 3.82 15.85
C ILE A 190 -1.92 4.87 15.35
N THR A 191 -0.63 4.53 15.22
CA THR A 191 0.46 5.45 14.82
C THR A 191 1.51 4.72 13.96
N GLU A 192 2.47 5.45 13.37
CA GLU A 192 3.61 4.89 12.62
C GLU A 192 4.34 3.81 13.43
N ALA A 193 4.73 2.70 12.80
CA ALA A 193 5.53 1.64 13.42
C ALA A 193 6.86 2.18 13.98
N ASP A 194 7.40 1.49 14.98
CA ASP A 194 8.67 1.82 15.62
C ASP A 194 9.57 0.59 15.71
N ASP A 195 10.50 0.47 14.76
CA ASP A 195 11.45 -0.65 14.66
C ASP A 195 12.40 -0.76 15.86
N SER A 196 12.47 0.27 16.72
CA SER A 196 13.22 0.19 17.99
C SER A 196 12.49 -0.60 19.08
N ARG A 197 11.26 -1.06 18.81
CA ARG A 197 10.39 -1.75 19.76
C ARG A 197 10.16 -3.22 19.39
N PRO A 198 9.87 -4.08 20.39
CA PRO A 198 9.47 -5.46 20.12
C PRO A 198 8.18 -5.54 19.30
N ALA A 199 8.00 -6.65 18.58
CA ALA A 199 6.80 -6.92 17.80
C ALA A 199 5.51 -6.89 18.64
N HIS A 200 5.61 -7.32 19.90
CA HIS A 200 4.55 -7.22 20.89
C HIS A 200 5.17 -7.00 22.27
N GLU A 201 4.60 -6.09 23.06
CA GLU A 201 5.00 -5.86 24.45
C GLU A 201 3.80 -5.47 25.32
N GLN A 202 3.85 -5.88 26.59
CA GLN A 202 2.85 -5.59 27.60
C GLN A 202 3.53 -5.15 28.90
N GLY A 203 2.95 -4.19 29.60
CA GLY A 203 3.48 -3.72 30.88
C GLY A 203 2.55 -2.73 31.56
N PRO A 204 2.84 -2.35 32.81
CA PRO A 204 2.01 -1.41 33.57
C PRO A 204 2.10 0.03 33.06
N ALA A 205 3.22 0.40 32.43
CA ALA A 205 3.44 1.71 31.81
C ALA A 205 4.60 1.61 30.81
N LEU A 206 4.30 1.22 29.59
CA LEU A 206 5.27 1.10 28.51
C LEU A 206 5.80 2.50 28.11
N PRO A 207 7.10 2.64 27.84
CA PRO A 207 7.63 3.89 27.31
C PRO A 207 7.08 4.13 25.88
N PRO A 208 6.93 5.37 25.40
CA PRO A 208 6.24 5.64 24.13
C PRO A 208 7.00 5.22 22.87
N GLY A 209 8.32 5.02 22.94
CA GLY A 209 9.15 4.76 21.76
C GLY A 209 9.67 6.04 21.11
N GLN A 210 10.56 5.88 20.14
CA GLN A 210 11.24 6.99 19.45
C GLN A 210 10.32 7.71 18.47
N ARG A 211 9.39 6.98 17.84
CA ARG A 211 8.48 7.54 16.82
C ARG A 211 7.26 8.22 17.41
N TYR A 212 6.63 7.60 18.41
CA TYR A 212 5.39 8.13 19.00
C TYR A 212 5.66 9.16 20.11
N GLY A 213 6.71 8.97 20.92
CA GLY A 213 7.01 9.82 22.08
C GLY A 213 7.14 11.32 21.81
N PRO A 214 7.73 11.77 20.69
CA PRO A 214 7.84 13.19 20.36
C PRO A 214 6.54 13.84 19.86
N THR A 215 5.47 13.07 19.64
CA THR A 215 4.26 13.58 18.99
C THR A 215 3.27 14.21 19.98
N PRO A 216 2.49 15.23 19.57
CA PRO A 216 1.41 15.76 20.41
C PRO A 216 0.34 14.70 20.73
N ALA A 217 0.15 13.72 19.83
CA ALA A 217 -0.71 12.58 20.02
C ALA A 217 -0.32 11.71 21.24
N PHE A 218 0.95 11.72 21.67
CA PHE A 218 1.38 11.10 22.93
C PHE A 218 1.25 12.04 24.13
N ALA A 219 1.59 13.32 23.97
CA ALA A 219 1.59 14.29 25.07
C ALA A 219 0.20 14.42 25.72
N VAL A 220 -0.85 14.57 24.91
CA VAL A 220 -2.22 14.81 25.38
C VAL A 220 -2.78 13.65 26.22
N PRO A 221 -2.78 12.37 25.78
CA PRO A 221 -3.23 11.26 26.62
C PRO A 221 -2.42 11.12 27.91
N ARG A 222 -1.10 11.31 27.83
CA ARG A 222 -0.21 11.22 29.00
C ARG A 222 -0.57 12.25 30.06
N GLU A 223 -0.82 13.51 29.66
CA GLU A 223 -1.23 14.59 30.57
C GLU A 223 -2.59 14.33 31.21
N LEU A 224 -3.47 13.62 30.50
CA LEU A 224 -4.75 13.14 30.98
C LEU A 224 -4.67 11.84 31.80
N GLY A 225 -3.46 11.39 32.16
CA GLY A 225 -3.22 10.24 33.05
C GLY A 225 -3.10 8.88 32.37
N PHE A 226 -3.25 8.80 31.04
CA PHE A 226 -3.16 7.50 30.35
C PHE A 226 -1.74 6.93 30.38
N ARG A 227 -1.67 5.62 30.60
CA ARG A 227 -0.46 4.80 30.53
C ARG A 227 -0.61 3.81 29.38
N LEU A 228 0.45 3.67 28.59
CA LEU A 228 0.50 2.67 27.53
C LEU A 228 0.66 1.31 28.20
N VAL A 229 -0.24 0.36 27.95
CA VAL A 229 -0.27 -0.93 28.65
C VAL A 229 0.06 -2.12 27.75
N GLU A 230 -0.24 -2.01 26.47
CA GLU A 230 0.04 -3.07 25.50
C GLU A 230 0.30 -2.45 24.12
N ARG A 231 1.21 -3.04 23.34
CA ARG A 231 1.59 -2.56 22.01
C ARG A 231 1.83 -3.70 21.05
N TRP A 232 1.38 -3.53 19.81
CA TRP A 232 1.60 -4.42 18.68
C TRP A 232 2.23 -3.65 17.52
N GLN A 233 3.33 -4.18 16.95
CA GLN A 233 3.93 -3.67 15.72
C GLN A 233 3.42 -4.45 14.51
N PHE A 234 3.08 -3.73 13.46
CA PHE A 234 2.84 -4.22 12.11
C PHE A 234 3.80 -3.52 11.15
N ASN A 235 3.77 -3.90 9.87
CA ASN A 235 4.79 -3.49 8.91
C ASN A 235 5.02 -1.97 8.78
N LEU A 236 3.96 -1.14 8.87
CA LEU A 236 4.09 0.33 8.83
C LEU A 236 3.40 1.04 9.99
N VAL A 237 2.68 0.30 10.82
CA VAL A 237 1.76 0.83 11.83
C VAL A 237 1.98 0.09 13.12
N GLN A 238 1.84 0.76 14.25
CA GLN A 238 1.67 0.13 15.55
C GLN A 238 0.32 0.49 16.15
N VAL A 239 -0.23 -0.45 16.91
CA VAL A 239 -1.42 -0.26 17.73
C VAL A 239 -0.98 -0.28 19.19
N ILE A 240 -1.44 0.69 19.96
CA ILE A 240 -1.11 0.82 21.38
C ILE A 240 -2.42 0.94 22.16
N GLU A 241 -2.60 0.08 23.14
CA GLU A 241 -3.65 0.24 24.13
C GLU A 241 -3.12 1.13 25.26
N ALA A 242 -3.89 2.16 25.62
CA ALA A 242 -3.61 2.98 26.78
C ALA A 242 -4.82 3.06 27.71
N ARG A 243 -4.55 3.02 29.02
CA ARG A 243 -5.56 3.04 30.08
C ARG A 243 -5.25 4.12 31.10
N ARG A 244 -6.28 4.69 31.69
CA ARG A 244 -6.19 5.64 32.80
C ARG A 244 -6.17 4.92 34.15
#